data_AF-A0A9R0XGZ5-F1
#
_entry.id   AF-A0A9R0XGZ5-F1
#
_cell.length_a   1.000
_cell.length_b   1.000
_cell.length_c   1.000
_cell.angle_alpha   90.00
_cell.angle_beta   90.00
_cell.angle_gamma   90.00
#
_symmetry.space_group_name_H-M   'P 1'
#
loop_
_entity.id
_entity.type
_entity.pdbx_description
1 polymer ?
#
loop_
_entity_poly.entity_id
_entity_poly.type
_entity_poly.pdbx_seq_one_letter_code
_entity_poly.pdbx_strand_id
1 'polypeptide(L)'
;MTVNFKRQPSAAQFTGDKTQKALDAAMTDINNSFGKGSVTRLGSAGGAFVETFPSGCLTLDFALGGGLPKGRVVEVYGPESSGKTTLALHAIAEIQKLGGNAMLVDAEHAFDPAYSKALGVDIENLIVCQPDNGEMALEIADRMCRSGAIDLICIDSVSALTPRAEIEGEIGMQQMGLQARLMSQALRKMSGNASKAGCTLMFLNQIRYKIGVFYGNPEVTSGGIALKFFASVRLEIRHIGKIKSAKGDEDIGVKVRVRVQKSKVSRPYKQAEFEIMFGEGVSKLGCILDCAELMEVVAKKGSWYSYKDIRLGQGREKALQYLRENPTVCDEIEKVVRAMIPEGTRHMAMLAFGQSSSQPEEEEVYDD
;
A
#
# COMPACT_ATOMS: atom_id res chain seq x y z
N MET A 1 69.73 -6.62 -23.49
CA MET A 1 68.61 -5.72 -23.12
C MET A 1 67.50 -6.57 -22.54
N THR A 2 67.41 -6.68 -21.21
CA THR A 2 66.35 -7.43 -20.53
C THR A 2 65.48 -6.40 -19.84
N VAL A 3 64.29 -6.17 -20.40
CA VAL A 3 63.35 -5.15 -19.91
C VAL A 3 62.60 -5.71 -18.71
N ASN A 4 62.91 -5.18 -17.53
CA ASN A 4 62.17 -5.43 -16.30
C ASN A 4 60.77 -4.80 -16.40
N PHE A 5 59.74 -5.63 -16.51
CA PHE A 5 58.36 -5.20 -16.26
C PHE A 5 58.14 -5.08 -14.73
N LYS A 6 58.32 -3.88 -14.19
CA LYS A 6 57.80 -3.53 -12.86
C LYS A 6 56.26 -3.51 -12.93
N ARG A 7 55.62 -4.45 -12.21
CA ARG A 7 54.20 -4.40 -11.86
C ARG A 7 53.87 -3.06 -11.20
N GLN A 8 52.81 -2.40 -11.65
CA GLN A 8 52.16 -1.29 -10.94
C GLN A 8 51.58 -1.79 -9.60
N PRO A 9 51.55 -0.95 -8.55
CA PRO A 9 51.09 -1.36 -7.23
C PRO A 9 49.57 -1.57 -7.19
N SER A 10 49.17 -2.61 -6.45
CA SER A 10 47.80 -2.99 -6.13
C SER A 10 47.06 -1.93 -5.32
N ALA A 11 45.73 -1.94 -5.43
CA ALA A 11 44.78 -1.14 -4.66
C ALA A 11 45.21 -0.91 -3.20
N ALA A 12 45.26 0.36 -2.79
CA ALA A 12 45.56 0.75 -1.42
C ALA A 12 44.54 0.13 -0.47
N GLN A 13 45.03 -0.69 0.47
CA GLN A 13 44.27 -1.14 1.63
C GLN A 13 43.90 0.09 2.47
N PHE A 14 42.61 0.40 2.55
CA PHE A 14 42.10 1.40 3.48
C PHE A 14 42.45 0.98 4.91
N THR A 15 43.19 1.82 5.62
CA THR A 15 43.53 1.64 7.04
C THR A 15 42.24 1.65 7.87
N GLY A 16 41.72 0.47 8.20
CA GLY A 16 40.36 0.29 8.71
C GLY A 16 40.06 0.96 10.04
N ASP A 17 41.02 1.09 10.96
CA ASP A 17 40.69 1.44 12.35
C ASP A 17 40.60 2.96 12.62
N LYS A 18 41.52 3.78 12.06
CA LYS A 18 41.46 5.25 12.20
C LYS A 18 40.26 5.85 11.46
N THR A 19 39.94 5.29 10.30
CA THR A 19 38.82 5.73 9.47
C THR A 19 37.47 5.39 10.14
N GLN A 20 37.38 4.24 10.82
CA GLN A 20 36.18 3.84 11.54
C GLN A 20 35.92 4.72 12.77
N LYS A 21 36.95 5.03 13.56
CA LYS A 21 36.82 5.94 14.72
C LYS A 21 36.41 7.35 14.32
N ALA A 22 36.97 7.87 13.23
CA ALA A 22 36.57 9.18 12.69
C ALA A 22 35.12 9.18 12.20
N LEU A 23 34.69 8.10 11.54
CA LEU A 23 33.32 7.91 11.10
C LEU A 23 32.34 7.87 12.28
N ASP A 24 32.66 7.10 13.33
CA ASP A 24 31.80 6.98 14.50
C ASP A 24 31.70 8.30 15.28
N ALA A 25 32.82 9.03 15.43
CA ALA A 25 32.81 10.37 16.03
C ALA A 25 31.93 11.34 15.22
N ALA A 26 32.04 11.34 13.89
CA ALA A 26 31.19 12.17 13.02
C ALA A 26 29.71 11.77 13.12
N MET A 27 29.39 10.47 13.16
CA MET A 27 28.02 10.00 13.37
C MET A 27 27.46 10.41 14.73
N THR A 28 28.26 10.37 15.80
CA THR A 28 27.86 10.84 17.13
C THR A 28 27.62 12.34 17.14
N ASP A 29 28.50 13.13 16.54
CA ASP A 29 28.37 14.59 16.47
C ASP A 29 27.12 15.02 15.69
N ILE A 30 26.84 14.38 14.55
CA ILE A 30 25.62 14.60 13.77
C ILE A 30 24.37 14.23 14.59
N ASN A 31 24.37 13.09 15.30
CA ASN A 31 23.23 12.69 16.13
C ASN A 31 23.03 13.64 17.33
N ASN A 32 24.09 14.20 17.90
CA ASN A 32 23.98 15.20 18.97
C ASN A 32 23.44 16.53 18.44
N SER A 33 23.87 16.95 17.24
CA SER A 33 23.47 18.23 16.64
C SER A 33 22.06 18.21 16.04
N PHE A 34 21.64 17.08 15.47
CA PHE A 34 20.39 16.97 14.69
C PHE A 34 19.37 15.99 15.30
N GLY A 35 19.66 15.39 16.47
CA GLY A 35 18.78 14.45 17.13
C GLY A 35 19.22 12.99 16.96
N LYS A 36 18.95 12.18 18.00
CA LYS A 36 19.31 10.77 18.05
C LYS A 36 18.61 10.02 16.91
N GLY A 37 19.40 9.37 16.05
CA GLY A 37 18.88 8.60 14.91
C GLY A 37 18.89 9.36 13.57
N SER A 38 19.39 10.60 13.53
CA SER A 38 19.57 11.35 12.27
C SER A 38 20.55 10.69 11.31
N VAL A 39 21.55 9.98 11.82
CA VAL A 39 22.43 9.11 11.01
C VAL A 39 22.62 7.77 11.70
N THR A 40 22.21 6.69 11.02
CA THR A 40 22.31 5.31 11.51
C THR A 40 22.89 4.41 10.42
N ARG A 41 23.56 3.32 10.82
CA ARG A 41 23.99 2.31 9.85
C ARG A 41 22.79 1.44 9.48
N LEU A 42 22.53 1.28 8.18
CA LEU A 42 21.37 0.53 7.68
C LEU A 42 21.37 -0.95 8.15
N GLY A 43 22.56 -1.56 8.26
CA GLY A 43 22.72 -2.94 8.73
C GLY A 43 22.47 -3.14 10.23
N SER A 44 22.74 -2.12 11.07
CA SER A 44 22.45 -2.19 12.52
C SER A 44 21.02 -1.78 12.86
N ALA A 45 20.32 -1.10 11.95
CA ALA A 45 18.92 -0.72 12.08
C ALA A 45 17.95 -1.86 11.70
N GLY A 46 18.39 -3.12 11.73
CA GLY A 46 17.57 -4.26 11.35
C GLY A 46 16.96 -4.11 9.95
N GLY A 47 17.77 -3.69 8.97
CA GLY A 47 17.35 -3.66 7.57
C GLY A 47 16.06 -2.89 7.27
N ALA A 48 15.71 -1.83 8.03
CA ALA A 48 14.60 -0.89 7.76
C ALA A 48 13.42 -1.47 6.95
N PHE A 49 12.84 -2.58 7.42
CA PHE A 49 11.65 -3.16 6.82
C PHE A 49 10.50 -2.18 7.01
N VAL A 50 9.81 -1.85 5.92
CA VAL A 50 8.63 -0.97 5.99
C VAL A 50 7.48 -1.83 6.50
N GLU A 51 7.02 -1.54 7.71
CA GLU A 51 5.84 -2.18 8.28
C GLU A 51 4.62 -1.92 7.39
N THR A 52 3.76 -2.93 7.26
CA THR A 52 2.53 -2.86 6.48
C THR A 52 1.32 -3.20 7.35
N PHE A 53 0.14 -2.77 6.90
CA PHE A 53 -1.15 -3.16 7.48
C PHE A 53 -2.10 -3.68 6.39
N PRO A 54 -3.10 -4.50 6.73
CA PRO A 54 -4.04 -5.07 5.76
C PRO A 54 -4.82 -3.98 5.04
N SER A 55 -5.02 -4.13 3.73
CA SER A 55 -5.82 -3.20 2.93
C SER A 55 -7.33 -3.46 3.01
N GLY A 56 -7.74 -4.49 3.76
CA GLY A 56 -9.09 -5.07 3.75
C GLY A 56 -9.39 -5.93 2.51
N CYS A 57 -8.38 -6.17 1.66
CA CYS A 57 -8.50 -7.02 0.47
C CYS A 57 -7.28 -7.94 0.37
N LEU A 58 -7.47 -9.23 0.66
CA LEU A 58 -6.36 -10.18 0.75
C LEU A 58 -5.62 -10.37 -0.59
N THR A 59 -6.31 -10.28 -1.72
CA THR A 59 -5.68 -10.35 -3.04
C THR A 59 -4.81 -9.13 -3.32
N LEU A 60 -5.22 -7.95 -2.85
CA LEU A 60 -4.39 -6.74 -2.90
C LEU A 60 -3.20 -6.82 -1.94
N ASP A 61 -3.39 -7.32 -0.73
CA ASP A 61 -2.31 -7.53 0.23
C ASP A 61 -1.25 -8.49 -0.32
N PHE A 62 -1.67 -9.56 -0.99
CA PHE A 62 -0.78 -10.48 -1.70
C PHE A 62 -0.03 -9.80 -2.86
N ALA A 63 -0.73 -9.00 -3.66
CA ALA A 63 -0.11 -8.23 -4.74
C ALA A 63 0.90 -7.21 -4.20
N LEU A 64 0.65 -6.63 -3.03
CA LEU A 64 1.53 -5.68 -2.35
C LEU A 64 2.64 -6.35 -1.54
N GLY A 65 2.55 -7.65 -1.26
CA GLY A 65 3.51 -8.36 -0.42
C GLY A 65 3.40 -7.95 1.05
N GLY A 66 2.18 -7.98 1.60
CA GLY A 66 1.91 -7.73 3.02
C GLY A 66 0.96 -6.57 3.31
N GLY A 67 0.46 -5.88 2.28
CA GLY A 67 -0.53 -4.81 2.42
C GLY A 67 0.02 -3.39 2.23
N LEU A 68 -0.67 -2.42 2.84
CA LEU A 68 -0.38 -1.01 2.68
C LEU A 68 0.77 -0.57 3.60
N PRO A 69 1.76 0.19 3.11
CA PRO A 69 2.92 0.57 3.92
C PRO A 69 2.60 1.69 4.92
N LYS A 70 3.01 1.50 6.18
CA LYS A 70 2.95 2.49 7.26
C LYS A 70 3.90 3.66 7.01
N GLY A 71 3.51 4.86 7.43
CA GLY A 71 4.36 6.06 7.33
C GLY A 71 4.64 6.54 5.90
N ARG A 72 3.89 6.07 4.90
CA ARG A 72 4.13 6.34 3.48
C ARG A 72 2.92 6.97 2.80
N VAL A 73 3.19 7.61 1.66
CA VAL A 73 2.14 8.12 0.77
C VAL A 73 1.70 7.01 -0.18
N VAL A 74 0.39 6.79 -0.28
CA VAL A 74 -0.27 5.87 -1.21
C VAL A 74 -1.23 6.69 -2.09
N GLU A 75 -1.21 6.45 -3.40
CA GLU A 75 -2.22 7.02 -4.31
C GLU A 75 -3.09 5.88 -4.85
N VAL A 76 -4.42 6.02 -4.74
CA VAL A 76 -5.39 5.13 -5.36
C VAL A 76 -6.16 5.93 -6.40
N TYR A 77 -6.03 5.57 -7.66
CA TYR A 77 -6.64 6.33 -8.76
C TYR A 77 -7.36 5.43 -9.75
N GLY A 78 -8.36 5.97 -10.41
CA GLY A 78 -9.21 5.20 -11.32
C GLY A 78 -10.38 6.00 -11.84
N PRO A 79 -11.19 5.41 -12.74
CA PRO A 79 -12.46 5.98 -13.18
C PRO A 79 -13.42 6.25 -12.01
N GLU A 80 -14.48 6.99 -12.26
CA GLU A 80 -15.61 7.08 -11.33
C GLU A 80 -16.22 5.70 -11.07
N SER A 81 -16.78 5.50 -9.88
CA SER A 81 -17.43 4.25 -9.47
C SER A 81 -16.55 2.99 -9.58
N SER A 82 -15.22 3.14 -9.62
CA SER A 82 -14.28 2.03 -9.72
C SER A 82 -14.02 1.32 -8.37
N GLY A 83 -14.52 1.85 -7.26
CA GLY A 83 -14.29 1.32 -5.90
C GLY A 83 -13.15 1.97 -5.11
N LYS A 84 -12.69 3.18 -5.49
CA LYS A 84 -11.63 3.92 -4.77
C LYS A 84 -12.00 4.14 -3.29
N THR A 85 -13.14 4.76 -3.05
CA THR A 85 -13.65 5.07 -1.70
C THR A 85 -13.93 3.78 -0.93
N THR A 86 -14.52 2.76 -1.57
CA THR A 86 -14.69 1.43 -0.96
C THR A 86 -13.36 0.86 -0.46
N LEU A 87 -12.29 0.90 -1.26
CA LEU A 87 -10.97 0.43 -0.84
C LEU A 87 -10.42 1.23 0.34
N ALA A 88 -10.62 2.56 0.34
CA ALA A 88 -10.20 3.44 1.42
C ALA A 88 -10.93 3.13 2.74
N LEU A 89 -12.24 2.90 2.68
CA LEU A 89 -13.07 2.54 3.83
C LEU A 89 -12.68 1.16 4.39
N HIS A 90 -12.34 0.20 3.53
CA HIS A 90 -11.78 -1.09 3.95
C HIS A 90 -10.44 -0.93 4.68
N ALA A 91 -9.53 -0.08 4.16
CA ALA A 91 -8.27 0.22 4.84
C ALA A 91 -8.47 0.93 6.20
N ILE A 92 -9.46 1.82 6.29
CA ILE A 92 -9.87 2.47 7.55
C ILE A 92 -10.37 1.42 8.55
N ALA A 93 -11.28 0.53 8.14
CA ALA A 93 -11.81 -0.51 8.99
C ALA A 93 -10.72 -1.44 9.53
N GLU A 94 -9.73 -1.81 8.71
CA GLU A 94 -8.60 -2.64 9.16
C GLU A 94 -7.69 -1.92 10.17
N ILE A 95 -7.41 -0.63 9.98
CA ILE A 95 -6.65 0.16 10.96
C ILE A 95 -7.38 0.23 12.31
N GLN A 96 -8.70 0.48 12.29
CA GLN A 96 -9.51 0.52 13.51
C GLN A 96 -9.54 -0.84 14.22
N LYS A 97 -9.64 -1.95 13.48
CA LYS A 97 -9.55 -3.31 14.05
C LYS A 97 -8.19 -3.58 14.72
N LEU A 98 -7.12 -2.97 14.23
CA LEU A 98 -5.80 -3.03 14.84
C LEU A 98 -5.64 -2.09 16.06
N GLY A 99 -6.70 -1.38 16.45
CA GLY A 99 -6.70 -0.40 17.55
C GLY A 99 -6.07 0.94 17.17
N GLY A 100 -5.82 1.18 15.88
CA GLY A 100 -5.29 2.44 15.36
C GLY A 100 -6.41 3.44 15.04
N ASN A 101 -6.03 4.71 14.92
CA ASN A 101 -6.97 5.78 14.58
C ASN A 101 -6.88 6.14 13.10
N ALA A 102 -8.04 6.38 12.50
CA ALA A 102 -8.15 6.78 11.11
C ALA A 102 -8.87 8.12 10.95
N MET A 103 -8.51 8.85 9.91
CA MET A 103 -9.13 10.10 9.52
C MET A 103 -9.53 10.08 8.05
N LEU A 104 -10.73 10.58 7.75
CA LEU A 104 -11.20 10.84 6.40
C LEU A 104 -11.31 12.34 6.16
N VAL A 105 -10.63 12.83 5.13
CA VAL A 105 -10.81 14.17 4.58
C VAL A 105 -11.73 14.03 3.37
N ASP A 106 -13.02 14.29 3.58
CA ASP A 106 -14.08 14.23 2.58
C ASP A 106 -14.22 15.58 1.89
N ALA A 107 -13.35 15.80 0.89
CA ALA A 107 -13.38 16.98 0.03
C ALA A 107 -14.45 16.88 -1.08
N GLU A 108 -14.91 15.68 -1.41
CA GLU A 108 -16.03 15.49 -2.36
C GLU A 108 -17.42 15.67 -1.72
N HIS A 109 -17.50 15.80 -0.40
CA HIS A 109 -18.75 15.88 0.36
C HIS A 109 -19.70 14.70 0.06
N ALA A 110 -19.13 13.51 -0.14
CA ALA A 110 -19.83 12.32 -0.60
C ALA A 110 -19.78 11.17 0.42
N PHE A 111 -19.35 11.45 1.66
CA PHE A 111 -19.26 10.43 2.70
C PHE A 111 -20.64 9.89 3.12
N ASP A 112 -20.80 8.57 3.05
CA ASP A 112 -21.98 7.84 3.53
C ASP A 112 -21.64 7.04 4.81
N PRO A 113 -22.13 7.46 5.99
CA PRO A 113 -21.91 6.75 7.25
C PRO A 113 -22.55 5.36 7.29
N ALA A 114 -23.71 5.16 6.63
CA ALA A 114 -24.43 3.89 6.66
C ALA A 114 -23.67 2.84 5.84
N TYR A 115 -23.22 3.21 4.63
CA TYR A 115 -22.35 2.35 3.83
C TYR A 115 -21.04 2.05 4.57
N SER A 116 -20.40 3.07 5.13
CA SER A 116 -19.13 2.89 5.86
C SER A 116 -19.27 1.91 7.03
N LYS A 117 -20.36 1.99 7.80
CA LYS A 117 -20.66 1.05 8.88
C LYS A 117 -20.83 -0.38 8.37
N ALA A 118 -21.50 -0.56 7.23
CA ALA A 118 -21.66 -1.88 6.61
C ALA A 118 -20.31 -2.50 6.20
N LEU A 119 -19.33 -1.67 5.86
CA LEU A 119 -17.95 -2.07 5.55
C LEU A 119 -17.11 -2.38 6.80
N GLY A 120 -17.67 -2.20 8.00
CA GLY A 120 -17.00 -2.45 9.27
C GLY A 120 -16.18 -1.28 9.80
N VAL A 121 -16.40 -0.07 9.29
CA VAL A 121 -15.84 1.17 9.86
C VAL A 121 -16.55 1.47 11.17
N ASP A 122 -15.76 1.75 12.20
CA ASP A 122 -16.24 2.30 13.45
C ASP A 122 -16.51 3.80 13.27
N ILE A 123 -17.79 4.14 13.07
CA ILE A 123 -18.25 5.50 12.80
C ILE A 123 -18.09 6.41 14.02
N GLU A 124 -18.16 5.87 15.24
CA GLU A 124 -18.08 6.68 16.46
C GLU A 124 -16.67 7.24 16.66
N ASN A 125 -15.66 6.45 16.26
CA ASN A 125 -14.26 6.80 16.41
C ASN A 125 -13.59 7.29 15.11
N LEU A 126 -14.32 7.32 13.97
CA LEU A 126 -13.77 7.85 12.72
C LEU A 126 -13.75 9.38 12.76
N ILE A 127 -12.55 9.95 12.56
CA ILE A 127 -12.39 11.40 12.47
C ILE A 127 -12.70 11.83 11.04
N VAL A 128 -13.71 12.67 10.85
CA VAL A 128 -14.10 13.19 9.53
C VAL A 128 -13.84 14.70 9.47
N CYS A 129 -13.22 15.15 8.39
CA CYS A 129 -13.05 16.55 8.05
C CYS A 129 -13.67 16.82 6.69
N GLN A 130 -14.58 17.81 6.65
CA GLN A 130 -15.18 18.35 5.43
C GLN A 130 -14.65 19.77 5.25
N PRO A 131 -13.56 19.96 4.49
CA PRO A 131 -12.87 21.23 4.39
C PRO A 131 -13.50 22.17 3.34
N ASP A 132 -13.42 23.48 3.58
CA ASP A 132 -13.91 24.49 2.62
C ASP A 132 -12.99 24.67 1.41
N ASN A 133 -11.69 24.36 1.54
CA ASN A 133 -10.69 24.50 0.48
C ASN A 133 -9.51 23.53 0.66
N GLY A 134 -8.73 23.37 -0.41
CA GLY A 134 -7.59 22.45 -0.46
C GLY A 134 -6.48 22.78 0.54
N GLU A 135 -6.20 24.07 0.79
CA GLU A 135 -5.21 24.48 1.79
C GLU A 135 -5.61 24.00 3.19
N MET A 136 -6.86 24.25 3.58
CA MET A 136 -7.42 23.84 4.87
C MET A 136 -7.37 22.32 5.02
N ALA A 137 -7.81 21.58 3.99
CA ALA A 137 -7.79 20.13 3.96
C ALA A 137 -6.41 19.55 4.27
N LEU A 138 -5.39 20.04 3.55
CA LEU A 138 -4.01 19.56 3.66
C LEU A 138 -3.35 20.03 4.96
N GLU A 139 -3.67 21.22 5.45
CA GLU A 139 -3.14 21.72 6.72
C GLU A 139 -3.71 20.97 7.93
N ILE A 140 -5.01 20.67 7.93
CA ILE A 140 -5.64 19.84 8.97
C ILE A 140 -5.01 18.44 8.95
N ALA A 141 -4.92 17.81 7.78
CA ALA A 141 -4.29 16.50 7.64
C ALA A 141 -2.83 16.49 8.14
N ASP A 142 -2.04 17.52 7.83
CA ASP A 142 -0.65 17.63 8.26
C ASP A 142 -0.52 17.85 9.79
N ARG A 143 -1.42 18.63 10.40
CA ARG A 143 -1.50 18.80 11.86
C ARG A 143 -1.87 17.51 12.57
N MET A 144 -2.87 16.79 12.06
CA MET A 144 -3.31 15.50 12.61
C MET A 144 -2.20 14.45 12.47
N CYS A 145 -1.52 14.40 11.33
CA CYS A 145 -0.36 13.53 11.11
C CYS A 145 0.76 13.81 12.12
N ARG A 146 1.10 15.09 12.36
CA ARG A 146 2.14 15.49 13.33
C ARG A 146 1.82 15.15 14.77
N SER A 147 0.55 15.01 15.13
CA SER A 147 0.15 14.64 16.49
C SER A 147 0.67 13.25 16.89
N GLY A 148 0.97 12.39 15.91
CA GLY A 148 1.33 10.99 16.14
C GLY A 148 0.15 10.12 16.59
N ALA A 149 -1.06 10.68 16.67
CA ALA A 149 -2.25 9.98 17.15
C ALA A 149 -3.05 9.29 16.03
N ILE A 150 -2.71 9.51 14.75
CA ILE A 150 -3.44 9.00 13.58
C ILE A 150 -2.54 8.09 12.76
N ASP A 151 -3.00 6.86 12.51
CA ASP A 151 -2.26 5.84 11.76
C ASP A 151 -2.56 5.89 10.25
N LEU A 152 -3.76 6.33 9.86
CA LEU A 152 -4.17 6.45 8.46
C LEU A 152 -4.99 7.73 8.22
N ILE A 153 -4.60 8.51 7.22
CA ILE A 153 -5.38 9.64 6.72
C ILE A 153 -5.73 9.35 5.26
N CYS A 154 -7.03 9.24 4.97
CA CYS A 154 -7.57 9.12 3.61
C CYS A 154 -8.07 10.49 3.13
N ILE A 155 -7.64 10.93 1.95
CA ILE A 155 -8.09 12.17 1.31
C ILE A 155 -8.92 11.82 0.09
N ASP A 156 -10.23 12.07 0.17
CA ASP A 156 -11.21 11.79 -0.90
C ASP A 156 -11.84 13.10 -1.40
N SER A 157 -11.37 13.70 -2.50
CA SER A 157 -10.28 13.27 -3.37
C SER A 157 -9.36 14.45 -3.75
N VAL A 158 -8.19 14.14 -4.31
CA VAL A 158 -7.23 15.15 -4.79
C VAL A 158 -7.87 16.12 -5.78
N SER A 159 -8.78 15.64 -6.62
CA SER A 159 -9.47 16.48 -7.61
C SER A 159 -10.31 17.58 -6.95
N ALA A 160 -10.83 17.33 -5.75
CA ALA A 160 -11.66 18.26 -4.98
C ALA A 160 -10.85 19.15 -4.01
N LEU A 161 -9.51 19.03 -3.99
CA LEU A 161 -8.65 19.95 -3.24
C LEU A 161 -8.50 21.27 -4.00
N THR A 162 -9.60 22.02 -4.09
CA THR A 162 -9.68 23.28 -4.82
C THR A 162 -9.03 24.40 -3.99
N PRO A 163 -8.01 25.09 -4.52
CA PRO A 163 -7.36 26.18 -3.82
C PRO A 163 -8.33 27.31 -3.49
N ARG A 164 -8.13 27.99 -2.36
CA ARG A 164 -8.99 29.10 -1.91
C ARG A 164 -9.19 30.18 -2.98
N ALA A 165 -8.12 30.58 -3.67
CA ALA A 165 -8.21 31.61 -4.71
C ALA A 165 -9.07 31.19 -5.91
N GLU A 166 -9.21 29.88 -6.17
CA GLU A 166 -10.06 29.35 -7.24
C GLU A 166 -11.53 29.35 -6.81
N ILE A 167 -11.81 29.09 -5.53
CA ILE A 167 -13.16 29.14 -4.95
C ILE A 167 -13.68 30.57 -4.85
N GLU A 168 -12.84 31.52 -4.43
CA GLU A 168 -13.19 32.94 -4.33
C GLU A 168 -13.20 33.65 -5.70
N GLY A 169 -12.62 33.02 -6.73
CA GLY A 169 -12.56 33.55 -8.08
C GLY A 169 -13.86 33.34 -8.87
N GLU A 170 -14.01 34.10 -9.96
CA GLU A 170 -15.14 33.93 -10.88
C GLU A 170 -14.93 32.70 -11.80
N ILE A 171 -16.03 32.03 -12.14
CA ILE A 171 -16.01 30.90 -13.09
C ILE A 171 -15.46 31.39 -14.44
N GLY A 172 -14.39 30.76 -14.91
CA GLY A 172 -13.70 31.12 -16.15
C GLY A 172 -12.45 31.97 -15.93
N MET A 173 -12.17 32.43 -14.71
CA MET A 173 -10.90 33.07 -14.37
C MET A 173 -9.75 32.07 -14.50
N GLN A 174 -8.72 32.41 -15.27
CA GLN A 174 -7.58 31.52 -15.48
C GLN A 174 -6.63 31.53 -14.27
N GLN A 175 -6.59 30.40 -13.55
CA GLN A 175 -5.66 30.19 -12.43
C GLN A 175 -4.84 28.91 -12.65
N MET A 176 -3.99 28.93 -13.68
CA MET A 176 -3.29 27.73 -14.14
C MET A 176 -2.33 27.16 -13.08
N GLY A 177 -2.52 25.87 -12.75
CA GLY A 177 -1.56 25.08 -11.97
C GLY A 177 -1.53 25.39 -10.46
N LEU A 178 -2.52 26.11 -9.93
CA LEU A 178 -2.59 26.44 -8.51
C LEU A 178 -2.67 25.19 -7.63
N GLN A 179 -3.57 24.25 -7.97
CA GLN A 179 -3.69 22.96 -7.28
C GLN A 179 -2.38 22.15 -7.32
N ALA A 180 -1.67 22.13 -8.45
CA ALA A 180 -0.41 21.39 -8.58
C ALA A 180 0.70 21.97 -7.68
N ARG A 181 0.74 23.30 -7.53
CA ARG A 181 1.68 23.99 -6.62
C ARG A 181 1.34 23.70 -5.16
N LEU A 182 0.06 23.77 -4.79
CA LEU A 182 -0.44 23.43 -3.47
C LEU A 182 -0.03 22.00 -3.09
N MET A 183 -0.34 21.02 -3.94
CA MET A 183 0.03 19.62 -3.72
C MET A 183 1.54 19.42 -3.57
N SER A 184 2.33 20.10 -4.40
CA SER A 184 3.80 20.01 -4.33
C SER A 184 4.36 20.53 -3.02
N GLN A 185 3.79 21.62 -2.48
CA GLN A 185 4.19 22.21 -1.21
C GLN A 185 3.75 21.32 -0.03
N ALA A 186 2.50 20.85 -0.04
CA ALA A 186 1.93 20.03 1.01
C ALA A 186 2.66 18.68 1.12
N LEU A 187 2.82 17.94 0.01
CA LEU A 187 3.47 16.64 0.02
C LEU A 187 4.93 16.70 0.49
N ARG A 188 5.64 17.80 0.21
CA ARG A 188 7.01 18.02 0.69
C ARG A 188 7.09 18.08 2.21
N LYS A 189 6.09 18.66 2.87
CA LYS A 189 5.99 18.73 4.34
C LYS A 189 5.45 17.43 4.92
N MET A 190 4.29 16.99 4.40
CA MET A 190 3.53 15.87 4.93
C MET A 190 4.28 14.54 4.81
N SER A 191 5.01 14.29 3.71
CA SER A 191 5.71 13.01 3.54
C SER A 191 6.77 12.75 4.62
N GLY A 192 7.43 13.80 5.11
CA GLY A 192 8.39 13.69 6.21
C GLY A 192 7.70 13.44 7.56
N ASN A 193 6.60 14.14 7.81
CA ASN A 193 5.81 13.99 9.03
C ASN A 193 5.16 12.60 9.11
N ALA A 194 4.58 12.13 8.01
CA ALA A 194 4.02 10.78 7.85
C ALA A 194 5.04 9.70 8.22
N SER A 195 6.24 9.79 7.67
CA SER A 195 7.29 8.80 7.95
C SER A 195 7.74 8.80 9.41
N LYS A 196 7.74 9.95 10.09
CA LYS A 196 8.11 10.05 11.51
C LYS A 196 7.01 9.57 12.44
N ALA A 197 5.76 9.84 12.08
CA ALA A 197 4.58 9.47 12.86
C ALA A 197 4.12 8.02 12.62
N GLY A 198 4.63 7.34 11.59
CA GLY A 198 4.07 6.04 11.15
C GLY A 198 2.72 6.15 10.45
N CYS A 199 2.22 7.38 10.22
CA CYS A 199 0.94 7.66 9.60
C CYS A 199 0.97 7.45 8.08
N THR A 200 0.09 6.62 7.54
CA THR A 200 -0.09 6.45 6.09
C THR A 200 -1.01 7.52 5.52
N LEU A 201 -0.59 8.16 4.43
CA LEU A 201 -1.38 9.15 3.73
C LEU A 201 -1.91 8.52 2.44
N MET A 202 -3.20 8.21 2.38
CA MET A 202 -3.87 7.66 1.21
C MET A 202 -4.62 8.77 0.46
N PHE A 203 -4.20 9.05 -0.77
CA PHE A 203 -4.85 10.01 -1.65
C PHE A 203 -5.70 9.28 -2.68
N LEU A 204 -7.00 9.56 -2.70
CA LEU A 204 -7.88 9.11 -3.78
C LEU A 204 -7.81 10.13 -4.91
N ASN A 205 -7.75 9.65 -6.14
CA ASN A 205 -7.59 10.52 -7.30
C ASN A 205 -8.41 10.03 -8.49
N GLN A 206 -8.74 10.94 -9.39
CA GLN A 206 -9.51 10.65 -10.58
C GLN A 206 -8.60 10.63 -11.81
N ILE A 207 -8.99 9.87 -12.83
CA ILE A 207 -8.34 9.92 -14.13
C ILE A 207 -8.87 11.13 -14.91
N ARG A 208 -7.96 11.82 -15.59
CA ARG A 208 -8.22 12.89 -16.56
C ARG A 208 -7.47 12.58 -17.85
N TYR A 209 -7.86 13.20 -18.95
CA TYR A 209 -7.21 13.02 -20.25
C TYR A 209 -6.45 14.26 -20.65
N LYS A 210 -5.17 14.10 -21.03
CA LYS A 210 -4.37 15.19 -21.58
C LYS A 210 -4.72 15.38 -23.05
N ILE A 211 -5.28 16.55 -23.37
CA ILE A 211 -5.62 16.94 -24.74
C ILE A 211 -4.33 17.03 -25.58
N GLY A 212 -4.38 16.57 -26.83
CA GLY A 212 -3.27 16.69 -27.79
C GLY A 212 -2.21 15.58 -27.71
N VAL A 213 -2.46 14.50 -26.95
CA VAL A 213 -1.60 13.30 -26.95
C VAL A 213 -2.14 12.30 -27.97
N PHE A 214 -1.49 12.21 -29.13
CA PHE A 214 -1.86 11.28 -30.21
C PHE A 214 -1.13 9.93 -30.14
N TYR A 215 -0.08 9.81 -29.31
CA TYR A 215 0.71 8.59 -29.14
C TYR A 215 0.99 8.34 -27.65
N GLY A 216 0.85 7.08 -27.22
CA GLY A 216 1.03 6.67 -25.81
C GLY A 216 -0.28 6.72 -24.99
N ASN A 217 -0.16 6.65 -23.66
CA ASN A 217 -1.31 6.75 -22.76
C ASN A 217 -1.64 8.22 -22.45
N PRO A 218 -2.83 8.73 -22.85
CA PRO A 218 -3.25 10.11 -22.58
C PRO A 218 -3.71 10.35 -21.14
N GLU A 219 -3.86 9.30 -20.33
CA GLU A 219 -4.38 9.40 -18.97
C GLU A 219 -3.39 10.04 -18.00
N VAL A 220 -3.91 11.00 -17.23
CA VAL A 220 -3.21 11.72 -16.16
C VAL A 220 -4.07 11.75 -14.91
N THR A 221 -3.47 12.12 -13.78
CA THR A 221 -4.16 12.27 -12.50
C THR A 221 -4.17 13.75 -12.10
N SER A 222 -5.16 14.17 -11.32
CA SER A 222 -5.29 15.56 -10.84
C SER A 222 -4.20 15.92 -9.82
N GLY A 223 -4.02 17.20 -9.53
CA GLY A 223 -3.01 17.67 -8.56
C GLY A 223 -1.56 17.71 -9.07
N GLY A 224 -1.36 17.58 -10.39
CA GLY A 224 -0.03 17.65 -11.01
C GLY A 224 0.83 16.39 -10.79
N ILE A 225 2.14 16.53 -10.97
CA ILE A 225 3.08 15.39 -11.01
C ILE A 225 3.60 15.00 -9.62
N ALA A 226 3.51 15.89 -8.62
CA ALA A 226 4.15 15.71 -7.33
C ALA A 226 3.71 14.41 -6.64
N LEU A 227 2.41 14.13 -6.58
CA LEU A 227 1.88 12.92 -5.96
C LEU A 227 2.48 11.65 -6.57
N LYS A 228 2.69 11.62 -7.89
CA LYS A 228 3.32 10.48 -8.58
C LYS A 228 4.73 10.20 -8.07
N PHE A 229 5.49 11.22 -7.69
CA PHE A 229 6.87 11.07 -7.20
C PHE A 229 6.93 10.72 -5.70
N PHE A 230 6.11 11.40 -4.90
CA PHE A 230 6.04 11.21 -3.44
C PHE A 230 5.41 9.86 -3.06
N ALA A 231 4.39 9.41 -3.80
CA ALA A 231 3.74 8.12 -3.55
C ALA A 231 4.77 6.98 -3.54
N SER A 232 4.79 6.20 -2.46
CA SER A 232 5.52 4.94 -2.38
C SER A 232 4.78 3.84 -3.12
N VAL A 233 3.45 3.84 -3.06
CA VAL A 233 2.59 2.91 -3.77
C VAL A 233 1.58 3.70 -4.60
N ARG A 234 1.40 3.30 -5.87
CA ARG A 234 0.34 3.82 -6.73
C ARG A 234 -0.51 2.66 -7.22
N LEU A 235 -1.79 2.71 -6.94
CA LEU A 235 -2.78 1.70 -7.26
C LEU A 235 -3.74 2.25 -8.31
N GLU A 236 -3.79 1.61 -9.47
CA GLU A 236 -4.79 1.89 -10.50
C GLU A 236 -5.93 0.90 -10.37
N ILE A 237 -7.11 1.38 -10.03
CA ILE A 237 -8.31 0.56 -9.85
C ILE A 237 -9.26 0.73 -11.03
N ARG A 238 -9.72 -0.38 -11.61
CA ARG A 238 -10.66 -0.39 -12.73
C ARG A 238 -11.72 -1.46 -12.58
N HIS A 239 -12.92 -1.13 -13.02
CA HIS A 239 -13.98 -2.09 -13.23
C HIS A 239 -13.67 -2.98 -14.45
N ILE A 240 -13.81 -4.29 -14.30
CA ILE A 240 -13.56 -5.28 -15.38
C ILE A 240 -14.80 -6.10 -15.75
N GLY A 241 -15.88 -6.04 -14.98
CA GLY A 241 -17.13 -6.72 -15.31
C GLY A 241 -18.15 -6.72 -14.18
N LYS A 242 -19.43 -6.87 -14.50
CA LYS A 242 -20.52 -6.86 -13.52
C LYS A 242 -20.78 -8.26 -12.95
N ILE A 243 -21.27 -8.32 -11.72
CA ILE A 243 -21.72 -9.55 -11.06
C ILE A 243 -23.24 -9.55 -11.06
N LYS A 244 -23.85 -10.55 -11.69
CA LYS A 244 -25.31 -10.68 -11.78
C LYS A 244 -25.85 -11.61 -10.69
N SER A 245 -27.04 -11.30 -10.18
CA SER A 245 -27.78 -12.19 -9.29
C SER A 245 -28.09 -13.54 -9.95
N ALA A 246 -28.06 -14.62 -9.17
CA ALA A 246 -28.46 -15.95 -9.61
C ALA A 246 -29.94 -16.04 -10.05
N LYS A 247 -30.78 -15.08 -9.62
CA LYS A 247 -32.21 -15.00 -9.96
C LYS A 247 -32.53 -14.12 -11.19
N GLY A 248 -31.52 -13.47 -11.79
CA GLY A 248 -31.66 -12.68 -13.03
C GLY A 248 -31.79 -11.16 -12.86
N ASP A 249 -31.32 -10.47 -13.91
CA ASP A 249 -31.27 -9.03 -14.28
C ASP A 249 -30.75 -7.94 -13.34
N GLU A 250 -30.61 -8.18 -12.04
CA GLU A 250 -29.98 -7.20 -11.15
C GLU A 250 -28.46 -7.41 -11.05
N ASP A 251 -27.71 -6.32 -11.22
CA ASP A 251 -26.30 -6.26 -10.91
C ASP A 251 -26.14 -6.13 -9.39
N ILE A 252 -25.54 -7.13 -8.76
CA ILE A 252 -25.34 -7.21 -7.29
C ILE A 252 -23.93 -6.80 -6.87
N GLY A 253 -23.06 -6.52 -7.83
CA GLY A 253 -21.69 -6.12 -7.57
C GLY A 253 -20.86 -5.96 -8.83
N VAL A 254 -19.59 -5.70 -8.62
CA VAL A 254 -18.61 -5.42 -9.67
C VAL A 254 -17.32 -6.18 -9.44
N LYS A 255 -16.76 -6.74 -10.51
CA LYS A 255 -15.40 -7.27 -10.55
C LYS A 255 -14.44 -6.14 -10.82
N VAL A 256 -13.43 -6.04 -9.97
CA VAL A 256 -12.47 -4.95 -9.97
C VAL A 256 -11.07 -5.52 -10.12
N ARG A 257 -10.25 -4.84 -10.91
CA ARG A 257 -8.82 -5.09 -11.02
C ARG A 257 -8.06 -3.89 -10.48
N VAL A 258 -7.16 -4.14 -9.54
CA VAL A 258 -6.20 -3.17 -9.03
C VAL A 258 -4.80 -3.52 -9.54
N ARG A 259 -4.17 -2.60 -10.28
CA ARG A 259 -2.80 -2.74 -10.76
C ARG A 259 -1.85 -1.88 -9.93
N VAL A 260 -0.77 -2.48 -9.44
CA VAL A 260 0.30 -1.79 -8.72
C VAL A 260 1.18 -1.07 -9.73
N GLN A 261 0.86 0.19 -10.06
CA GLN A 261 1.58 0.98 -11.05
C GLN A 261 2.93 1.50 -10.55
N LYS A 262 3.08 1.60 -9.23
CA LYS A 262 4.34 1.93 -8.57
C LYS A 262 4.37 1.24 -7.21
N SER A 263 5.52 0.70 -6.84
CA SER A 263 5.80 0.26 -5.48
C SER A 263 7.27 0.51 -5.16
N LYS A 264 7.52 1.17 -4.02
CA LYS A 264 8.85 1.31 -3.39
C LYS A 264 9.06 0.33 -2.23
N VAL A 265 8.06 -0.52 -1.96
CA VAL A 265 8.04 -1.44 -0.81
C VAL A 265 7.93 -2.90 -1.25
N SER A 266 7.56 -3.14 -2.50
CA SER A 266 7.38 -4.47 -3.09
C SER A 266 7.58 -4.43 -4.62
N ARG A 267 7.43 -5.58 -5.29
CA ARG A 267 7.56 -5.65 -6.75
C ARG A 267 6.40 -4.91 -7.43
N PRO A 268 6.67 -3.89 -8.26
CA PRO A 268 5.62 -3.21 -9.01
C PRO A 268 5.03 -4.13 -10.10
N TYR A 269 3.93 -3.68 -10.70
CA TYR A 269 3.22 -4.28 -11.83
C TYR A 269 2.46 -5.57 -11.57
N LYS A 270 2.41 -6.03 -10.31
CA LYS A 270 1.44 -7.02 -9.87
C LYS A 270 0.01 -6.49 -10.00
N GLN A 271 -0.93 -7.42 -10.12
CA GLN A 271 -2.37 -7.13 -10.21
C GLN A 271 -3.10 -7.95 -9.16
N ALA A 272 -4.16 -7.36 -8.62
CA ALA A 272 -5.12 -8.03 -7.77
C ALA A 272 -6.50 -7.92 -8.41
N GLU A 273 -7.23 -9.02 -8.44
CA GLU A 273 -8.63 -9.05 -8.87
C GLU A 273 -9.49 -9.49 -7.70
N PHE A 274 -10.64 -8.85 -7.55
CA PHE A 274 -11.60 -9.17 -6.50
C PHE A 274 -12.98 -8.63 -6.85
N GLU A 275 -13.95 -9.06 -6.06
CA GLU A 275 -15.36 -8.71 -6.21
C GLU A 275 -15.73 -7.68 -5.14
N ILE A 276 -16.39 -6.60 -5.55
CA ILE A 276 -17.05 -5.64 -4.66
C ILE A 276 -18.55 -5.86 -4.79
N MET A 277 -19.17 -6.33 -3.71
CA MET A 277 -20.62 -6.51 -3.61
C MET A 277 -21.26 -5.21 -3.15
N PHE A 278 -22.37 -4.82 -3.76
CA PHE A 278 -23.06 -3.58 -3.36
C PHE A 278 -23.63 -3.71 -1.95
N GLY A 279 -23.42 -2.70 -1.11
CA GLY A 279 -23.82 -2.70 0.31
C GLY A 279 -22.89 -3.46 1.26
N GLU A 280 -22.05 -4.39 0.77
CA GLU A 280 -21.15 -5.20 1.62
C GLU A 280 -19.66 -4.84 1.43
N GLY A 281 -19.28 -4.32 0.26
CA GLY A 281 -17.90 -3.98 -0.07
C GLY A 281 -17.11 -5.17 -0.62
N VAL A 282 -15.81 -5.26 -0.33
CA VAL A 282 -14.93 -6.30 -0.87
C VAL A 282 -15.34 -7.68 -0.32
N SER A 283 -15.54 -8.65 -1.23
CA SER A 283 -15.86 -10.03 -0.87
C SER A 283 -14.67 -10.72 -0.20
N LYS A 284 -14.68 -10.80 1.14
CA LYS A 284 -13.62 -11.44 1.93
C LYS A 284 -13.43 -12.91 1.53
N LEU A 285 -14.52 -13.67 1.46
CA LEU A 285 -14.50 -15.09 1.07
C LEU A 285 -13.95 -15.29 -0.35
N GLY A 286 -14.37 -14.43 -1.29
CA GLY A 286 -13.86 -14.42 -2.65
C GLY A 286 -12.34 -14.26 -2.68
N CYS A 287 -11.84 -13.26 -1.96
CA CYS A 287 -10.40 -13.00 -1.88
C CYS A 287 -9.60 -14.16 -1.25
N ILE A 288 -10.15 -14.81 -0.21
CA ILE A 288 -9.51 -15.96 0.43
C ILE A 288 -9.39 -17.12 -0.57
N LEU A 289 -10.50 -17.47 -1.24
CA LEU A 289 -10.50 -18.56 -2.21
C LEU A 289 -9.56 -18.28 -3.39
N ASP A 290 -9.56 -17.04 -3.91
CA ASP A 290 -8.69 -16.62 -5.01
C ASP A 290 -7.21 -16.72 -4.66
N CYS A 291 -6.82 -16.20 -3.49
CA CYS A 291 -5.45 -16.33 -3.02
C CYS A 291 -5.07 -17.79 -2.76
N ALA A 292 -5.98 -18.58 -2.20
CA ALA A 292 -5.73 -19.99 -1.93
C ALA A 292 -5.56 -20.82 -3.21
N GLU A 293 -6.31 -20.51 -4.27
CA GLU A 293 -6.12 -21.10 -5.61
C GLU A 293 -4.77 -20.69 -6.20
N LEU A 294 -4.45 -19.39 -6.16
CA LEU A 294 -3.19 -18.84 -6.70
C LEU A 294 -1.94 -19.40 -6.00
N MET A 295 -2.03 -19.71 -4.71
CA MET A 295 -0.94 -20.27 -3.90
C MET A 295 -0.94 -21.80 -3.85
N GLU A 296 -1.84 -22.46 -4.60
CA GLU A 296 -2.00 -23.92 -4.60
C GLU A 296 -2.35 -24.53 -3.22
N VAL A 297 -2.85 -23.71 -2.28
CA VAL A 297 -3.40 -24.16 -0.99
C VAL A 297 -4.72 -24.89 -1.22
N VAL A 298 -5.54 -24.36 -2.13
CA VAL A 298 -6.75 -25.00 -2.63
C VAL A 298 -6.46 -25.54 -4.03
N ALA A 299 -6.56 -26.85 -4.20
CA ALA A 299 -6.36 -27.49 -5.48
C ALA A 299 -7.64 -27.39 -6.33
N LYS A 300 -7.46 -27.04 -7.61
CA LYS A 300 -8.54 -26.99 -8.61
C LYS A 300 -8.31 -28.04 -9.69
N LYS A 301 -9.16 -29.07 -9.73
CA LYS A 301 -9.13 -30.12 -10.75
C LYS A 301 -10.35 -29.98 -11.66
N GLY A 302 -10.15 -29.39 -12.83
CA GLY A 302 -11.23 -29.01 -13.74
C GLY A 302 -12.12 -27.93 -13.11
N SER A 303 -13.37 -28.26 -12.83
CA SER A 303 -14.32 -27.36 -12.13
C SER A 303 -14.40 -27.59 -10.62
N TRP A 304 -13.70 -28.59 -10.06
CA TRP A 304 -13.78 -28.94 -8.64
C TRP A 304 -12.71 -28.25 -7.81
N TYR A 305 -13.11 -27.69 -6.67
CA TYR A 305 -12.23 -27.12 -5.65
C TYR A 305 -12.11 -28.09 -4.46
N SER A 306 -10.88 -28.30 -4.00
CA SER A 306 -10.56 -29.16 -2.86
C SER A 306 -9.48 -28.54 -1.99
N TYR A 307 -9.65 -28.63 -0.67
CA TYR A 307 -8.66 -28.26 0.33
C TYR A 307 -8.25 -29.51 1.09
N LYS A 308 -6.98 -29.93 0.98
CA LYS A 308 -6.51 -31.24 1.46
C LYS A 308 -7.43 -32.36 0.92
N ASP A 309 -8.03 -33.15 1.80
CA ASP A 309 -8.97 -34.22 1.45
C ASP A 309 -10.44 -33.76 1.37
N ILE A 310 -10.73 -32.50 1.69
CA ILE A 310 -12.08 -31.94 1.73
C ILE A 310 -12.46 -31.40 0.34
N ARG A 311 -13.60 -31.85 -0.19
CA ARG A 311 -14.19 -31.27 -1.40
C ARG A 311 -15.02 -30.04 -1.03
N LEU A 312 -14.54 -28.86 -1.42
CA LEU A 312 -15.22 -27.58 -1.17
C LEU A 312 -16.45 -27.43 -2.09
N GLY A 313 -16.35 -27.90 -3.33
CA GLY A 313 -17.49 -27.88 -4.25
C GLY A 313 -17.10 -27.84 -5.73
N GLN A 314 -18.12 -27.99 -6.58
CA GLN A 314 -17.98 -27.86 -8.03
C GLN A 314 -18.36 -26.43 -8.47
N GLY A 315 -17.39 -25.69 -8.98
CA GLY A 315 -17.52 -24.28 -9.34
C GLY A 315 -17.24 -23.35 -8.17
N ARG A 316 -16.87 -22.11 -8.49
CA ARG A 316 -16.50 -21.07 -7.52
C ARG A 316 -17.61 -20.82 -6.50
N GLU A 317 -18.84 -20.69 -6.97
CA GLU A 317 -19.98 -20.33 -6.10
C GLU A 317 -20.25 -21.38 -5.02
N LYS A 318 -20.20 -22.68 -5.38
CA LYS A 318 -20.38 -23.76 -4.41
C LYS A 318 -19.24 -23.82 -3.40
N ALA A 319 -18.00 -23.55 -3.83
CA ALA A 319 -16.87 -23.47 -2.91
C ALA A 319 -17.02 -22.30 -1.92
N LEU A 320 -17.46 -21.12 -2.40
CA LEU A 320 -17.75 -19.97 -1.53
C LEU A 320 -18.90 -20.26 -0.55
N GLN A 321 -19.96 -20.94 -1.01
CA GLN A 321 -21.04 -21.38 -0.15
C GLN A 321 -20.53 -22.32 0.96
N TYR A 322 -19.69 -23.30 0.62
CA TYR A 322 -19.11 -24.21 1.60
C TYR A 322 -18.27 -23.46 2.65
N LEU A 323 -17.42 -22.52 2.23
CA LEU A 323 -16.61 -21.71 3.16
C LEU A 323 -17.47 -20.82 4.06
N ARG A 324 -18.60 -20.33 3.55
CA ARG A 324 -19.57 -19.55 4.34
C ARG A 324 -20.26 -20.41 5.40
N GLU A 325 -20.59 -21.66 5.06
CA GLU A 325 -21.23 -22.62 5.98
C GLU A 325 -20.23 -23.25 6.96
N ASN A 326 -18.93 -23.19 6.67
CA ASN A 326 -17.86 -23.79 7.48
C ASN A 326 -16.76 -22.77 7.83
N PRO A 327 -17.02 -21.81 8.75
CA PRO A 327 -16.07 -20.75 9.10
C PRO A 327 -14.71 -21.26 9.60
N THR A 328 -14.69 -22.39 10.32
CA THR A 328 -13.45 -23.00 10.83
C THR A 328 -12.47 -23.37 9.72
N VAL A 329 -12.98 -23.93 8.62
CA VAL A 329 -12.17 -24.28 7.44
C VAL A 329 -11.72 -23.01 6.71
N CYS A 330 -12.61 -22.01 6.62
CA CYS A 330 -12.28 -20.72 6.03
C CYS A 330 -11.14 -20.01 6.77
N ASP A 331 -11.20 -19.96 8.10
CA ASP A 331 -10.17 -19.34 8.94
C ASP A 331 -8.83 -20.09 8.86
N GLU A 332 -8.88 -21.42 8.79
CA GLU A 332 -7.68 -22.24 8.57
C GLU A 332 -7.02 -21.91 7.23
N ILE A 333 -7.79 -21.87 6.13
CA ILE A 333 -7.29 -21.51 4.81
C ILE A 333 -6.74 -20.08 4.82
N GLU A 334 -7.47 -19.11 5.39
CA GLU A 334 -7.02 -17.72 5.50
C GLU A 334 -5.67 -17.63 6.25
N LYS A 335 -5.52 -18.36 7.36
CA LYS A 335 -4.29 -18.39 8.15
C LYS A 335 -3.11 -18.95 7.36
N VAL A 336 -3.31 -20.05 6.63
CA VAL A 336 -2.28 -20.66 5.77
C VAL A 336 -1.88 -19.70 4.64
N VAL A 337 -2.86 -19.11 3.96
CA VAL A 337 -2.64 -18.13 2.89
C VAL A 337 -1.86 -16.92 3.43
N ARG A 338 -2.27 -16.34 4.56
CA ARG A 338 -1.58 -15.20 5.16
C ARG A 338 -0.14 -15.53 5.57
N ALA A 339 0.11 -16.73 6.09
CA ALA A 339 1.46 -17.17 6.42
C ALA A 339 2.37 -17.34 5.19
N MET A 340 1.79 -17.61 4.01
CA MET A 340 2.52 -17.71 2.74
C MET A 340 2.73 -16.36 2.06
N ILE A 341 1.93 -15.33 2.38
CA ILE A 341 2.20 -13.96 1.91
C ILE A 341 3.53 -13.54 2.54
N PRO A 342 4.58 -13.28 1.75
CA PRO A 342 5.80 -12.75 2.31
C PRO A 342 5.47 -11.39 2.94
N GLU A 343 5.58 -11.26 4.26
CA GLU A 343 5.71 -9.95 4.90
C GLU A 343 6.82 -9.20 4.16
N GLY A 344 6.52 -7.97 3.74
CA GLY A 344 7.33 -7.19 2.81
C GLY A 344 8.85 -7.35 3.03
N THR A 345 9.57 -7.46 1.92
CA THR A 345 11.05 -7.49 1.82
C THR A 345 11.80 -8.70 2.38
N ARG A 346 11.17 -9.73 2.98
CA ARG A 346 11.91 -10.97 3.31
C ARG A 346 12.52 -11.64 2.07
N HIS A 347 11.82 -11.61 0.94
CA HIS A 347 12.29 -12.26 -0.30
C HIS A 347 13.29 -11.44 -1.13
N MET A 348 13.33 -10.11 -0.97
CA MET A 348 14.33 -9.27 -1.64
C MET A 348 15.72 -9.44 -1.01
N ALA A 349 15.78 -9.58 0.32
CA ALA A 349 17.03 -9.88 1.01
C ALA A 349 17.55 -11.30 0.69
N MET A 350 16.66 -12.29 0.63
CA MET A 350 17.02 -13.68 0.34
C MET A 350 17.48 -13.91 -1.11
N LEU A 351 17.04 -13.07 -2.06
CA LEU A 351 17.50 -13.09 -3.46
C LEU A 351 18.72 -12.19 -3.71
N ALA A 352 18.92 -11.13 -2.91
CA ALA A 352 20.08 -10.24 -3.02
C ALA A 352 21.32 -10.77 -2.29
N PHE A 353 21.13 -11.52 -1.20
CA PHE A 353 22.18 -12.23 -0.50
C PHE A 353 22.01 -13.72 -0.82
N GLY A 354 22.70 -14.16 -1.87
CA GLY A 354 22.71 -15.56 -2.29
C GLY A 354 23.01 -16.52 -1.15
N GLN A 355 22.46 -17.73 -1.27
CA GLN A 355 22.68 -18.86 -0.38
C GLN A 355 24.16 -18.96 0.04
N SER A 356 24.44 -18.59 1.29
CA SER A 356 25.55 -19.17 2.03
C SER A 356 24.95 -20.11 3.06
N SER A 357 24.61 -21.31 2.59
CA SER A 357 24.42 -22.44 3.48
C SER A 357 25.78 -22.76 4.11
N SER A 358 26.04 -22.25 5.30
CA SER A 358 26.97 -22.91 6.23
C SER A 358 26.10 -23.73 7.18
N GLN A 359 26.11 -25.05 6.95
CA GLN A 359 25.62 -26.00 7.94
C GLN A 359 26.52 -25.89 9.18
N PRO A 360 25.97 -26.01 10.40
CA PRO A 360 26.80 -26.20 11.58
C PRO A 360 27.38 -27.61 11.53
N GLU A 361 28.72 -27.72 11.53
CA GLU A 361 29.41 -28.99 11.76
C GLU A 361 29.11 -29.45 13.20
N GLU A 362 28.54 -30.63 13.34
CA GLU A 362 28.46 -31.37 14.60
C GLU A 362 29.87 -31.86 14.93
N GLU A 363 30.47 -31.37 16.01
CA GLU A 363 31.69 -31.95 16.59
C GLU A 363 31.34 -33.30 17.24
N GLU A 364 31.67 -34.39 16.55
CA GLU A 364 31.80 -35.72 17.16
C GLU A 364 33.00 -35.72 18.11
N VAL A 365 32.70 -35.76 19.41
CA VAL A 365 33.67 -36.07 20.47
C VAL A 365 33.94 -37.58 20.42
N TYR A 366 35.13 -37.98 19.97
CA TYR A 366 35.67 -39.31 20.23
C TYR A 366 36.44 -39.27 21.56
N ASP A 367 35.97 -40.08 22.51
CA ASP A 367 36.71 -40.52 23.70
C ASP A 367 37.85 -41.46 23.26
N ASP A 368 39.08 -41.15 23.66
CA ASP A 368 40.13 -42.12 24.05
C ASP A 368 41.26 -41.42 24.83
#